data_AF-A0A7C5VR14-F1
#
_entry.id   AF-A0A7C5VR14-F1
#
_cell.length_a   1.000
_cell.length_b   1.000
_cell.length_c   1.000
_cell.angle_alpha   90.00
_cell.angle_beta   90.00
_cell.angle_gamma   90.00
#
_symmetry.space_group_name_H-M   'P 1'
#
loop_
_entity.id
_entity.type
_entity.pdbx_description
1 polymer ?
#
loop_
_entity_poly.entity_id
_entity_poly.type
_entity_poly.pdbx_seq_one_letter_code
_entity_poly.pdbx_strand_id
1 'polypeptide(L)'
;MSEKIVKVTLVEEPEKRQEDKSINFAHLEQLTSRLMEVEKLLEEFKAKLSDAESELKEFKNKSPLEKRFSELTGNTFKDLTPELEQKVKTLQAEVENLTSERARLRNEILTGLSNVIMPVETDGLVETTEEETFFKFRDGARYPNITAFLKKEMKFGNPPIYVTINPEGIRVVGLTERTAA
;
A
#
# COMPACT_ATOMS: atom_id res chain seq x y z
N MET A 1 7.89 -4.87 20.54
CA MET A 1 7.62 -4.89 19.08
C MET A 1 8.10 -6.23 18.56
N SER A 2 7.23 -7.05 18.01
CA SER A 2 7.57 -8.42 17.59
C SER A 2 8.09 -8.41 16.16
N GLU A 3 9.34 -8.85 15.96
CA GLU A 3 9.92 -9.07 14.63
C GLU A 3 9.11 -10.16 13.91
N LYS A 4 8.47 -9.80 12.79
CA LYS A 4 7.82 -10.77 11.91
C LYS A 4 8.86 -11.26 10.89
N ILE A 5 9.39 -12.45 11.12
CA ILE A 5 10.33 -13.11 10.21
C ILE A 5 9.50 -13.76 9.08
N VAL A 6 9.75 -13.35 7.83
CA VAL A 6 9.15 -13.99 6.65
C VAL A 6 9.99 -15.20 6.27
N LYS A 7 9.42 -16.41 6.38
CA LYS A 7 10.06 -17.65 5.90
C LYS A 7 9.82 -17.78 4.41
N VAL A 8 10.88 -17.70 3.61
CA VAL A 8 10.85 -18.02 2.18
C VAL A 8 11.18 -19.51 2.01
N THR A 9 10.24 -20.28 1.47
CA THR A 9 10.48 -21.70 1.14
C THR A 9 10.50 -21.84 -0.38
N LEU A 10 11.64 -22.24 -0.93
CA LEU A 10 11.77 -22.64 -2.33
C LEU A 10 11.31 -24.11 -2.41
N VAL A 11 10.29 -24.38 -3.21
CA VAL A 11 9.76 -25.75 -3.40
C VAL A 11 10.06 -26.16 -4.83
N GLU A 12 10.91 -27.19 -4.99
CA GLU A 12 11.15 -27.88 -6.26
C GLU A 12 10.05 -28.94 -6.47
N GLU A 13 9.38 -28.86 -7.63
CA GLU A 13 8.42 -29.81 -8.21
C GLU A 13 7.00 -29.99 -7.60
N PRO A 14 6.01 -30.35 -8.46
CA PRO A 14 4.60 -30.10 -8.20
C PRO A 14 3.92 -31.31 -7.58
N GLU A 15 4.00 -31.45 -6.26
CA GLU A 15 3.04 -32.29 -5.57
C GLU A 15 1.67 -31.61 -5.57
N LYS A 16 0.71 -32.25 -6.27
CA LYS A 16 -0.72 -32.02 -6.18
C LYS A 16 -1.13 -31.74 -4.74
N ARG A 17 -1.31 -30.47 -4.38
CA ARG A 17 -1.91 -30.08 -3.11
C ARG A 17 -3.12 -29.22 -3.37
N GLN A 18 -4.12 -29.53 -2.56
CA GLN A 18 -5.49 -29.07 -2.57
C GLN A 18 -5.63 -27.59 -2.90
N GLU A 19 -6.81 -27.23 -3.41
CA GLU A 19 -7.34 -25.87 -3.49
C GLU A 19 -7.37 -25.19 -2.11
N ASP A 20 -6.22 -24.96 -1.50
CA ASP A 20 -6.09 -23.91 -0.53
C ASP A 20 -6.31 -22.62 -1.31
N LYS A 21 -7.13 -21.73 -0.77
CA LYS A 21 -7.20 -20.32 -1.17
C LYS A 21 -5.86 -19.63 -0.86
N SER A 22 -4.75 -20.17 -1.35
CA SER A 22 -3.44 -19.59 -1.23
C SER A 22 -3.48 -18.31 -2.04
N ILE A 23 -3.46 -17.17 -1.34
CA ILE A 23 -3.30 -15.87 -1.97
C ILE A 23 -2.03 -15.95 -2.82
N ASN A 24 -2.19 -15.91 -4.14
CA ASN A 24 -1.05 -15.98 -5.04
C ASN A 24 -0.40 -14.59 -5.18
N PHE A 25 0.84 -14.56 -5.67
CA PHE A 25 1.60 -13.32 -5.78
C PHE A 25 0.95 -12.27 -6.71
N ALA A 26 0.18 -12.71 -7.72
CA ALA A 26 -0.59 -11.83 -8.59
C ALA A 26 -1.75 -11.12 -7.87
N HIS A 27 -2.44 -11.81 -6.95
CA HIS A 27 -3.45 -11.20 -6.09
C HIS A 27 -2.81 -10.16 -5.15
N LEU A 28 -1.62 -10.44 -4.61
CA LEU A 28 -0.89 -9.46 -3.80
C LEU A 28 -0.49 -8.22 -4.60
N GLU A 29 -0.09 -8.38 -5.86
CA GLU A 29 0.17 -7.27 -6.78
C GLU A 29 -1.08 -6.41 -6.98
N GLN A 30 -2.25 -7.02 -7.19
CA GLN A 30 -3.52 -6.30 -7.32
C GLN A 30 -3.91 -5.56 -6.03
N LEU A 31 -3.81 -6.21 -4.87
CA LEU A 31 -4.07 -5.57 -3.58
C LEU A 31 -3.15 -4.38 -3.34
N THR A 32 -1.87 -4.51 -3.74
CA THR A 32 -0.89 -3.44 -3.57
C THR A 32 -1.16 -2.28 -4.52
N SER A 33 -1.52 -2.57 -5.77
CA SER A 33 -1.96 -1.55 -6.73
C SER A 33 -3.17 -0.78 -6.17
N ARG A 34 -4.16 -1.50 -5.62
CA ARG A 34 -5.32 -0.87 -4.96
C ARG A 34 -4.93 -0.06 -3.74
N LEU A 35 -3.99 -0.54 -2.92
CA LEU A 35 -3.49 0.21 -1.77
C LEU A 35 -2.87 1.54 -2.21
N MET A 36 -2.08 1.56 -3.29
CA MET A 36 -1.49 2.79 -3.83
C MET A 36 -2.55 3.78 -4.32
N GLU A 37 -3.61 3.30 -4.98
CA GLU A 37 -4.75 4.15 -5.37
C GLU A 37 -5.43 4.77 -4.15
N VAL A 38 -5.70 3.97 -3.12
CA VAL A 38 -6.33 4.44 -1.88
C VAL A 38 -5.44 5.46 -1.16
N GLU A 39 -4.11 5.25 -1.11
CA GLU A 39 -3.17 6.21 -0.52
C GLU A 39 -3.21 7.55 -1.28
N LYS A 40 -3.26 7.53 -2.61
CA LYS A 40 -3.39 8.74 -3.44
C LYS A 40 -4.71 9.47 -3.19
N LEU A 41 -5.84 8.75 -3.21
CA LEU A 41 -7.15 9.36 -2.95
C LEU A 41 -7.20 9.96 -1.53
N LEU A 42 -6.61 9.30 -0.55
CA LEU A 42 -6.57 9.77 0.83
C LEU A 42 -5.80 11.09 0.96
N GLU A 43 -4.72 11.29 0.21
CA GLU A 43 -4.02 12.59 0.14
C GLU A 43 -4.90 13.67 -0.50
N GLU A 44 -5.54 13.36 -1.63
CA GLU A 44 -6.44 14.30 -2.32
C GLU A 44 -7.63 14.74 -1.43
N PHE A 45 -8.26 13.80 -0.72
CA PHE A 45 -9.39 14.09 0.16
C PHE A 45 -8.97 14.83 1.43
N LYS A 46 -7.77 14.57 1.96
CA LYS A 46 -7.21 15.36 3.08
C LYS A 46 -6.95 16.81 2.68
N ALA A 47 -6.44 17.06 1.47
CA ALA A 47 -6.27 18.41 0.96
C ALA A 47 -7.62 19.12 0.83
N LYS A 48 -8.61 18.49 0.19
CA LYS A 48 -9.98 19.03 0.07
C LYS A 48 -10.64 19.31 1.42
N LEU A 49 -10.41 18.44 2.41
CA LEU A 49 -10.92 18.63 3.77
C LEU A 49 -10.29 19.87 4.42
N SER A 50 -8.97 20.01 4.33
CA SER A 50 -8.25 21.17 4.86
C SER A 50 -8.74 22.48 4.23
N ASP A 51 -8.99 22.48 2.92
CA ASP A 51 -9.52 23.64 2.20
C ASP A 51 -10.95 23.97 2.67
N ALA A 52 -11.82 22.97 2.80
CA ALA A 52 -13.20 23.15 3.27
C ALA A 52 -13.28 23.62 4.74
N GLU A 53 -12.42 23.11 5.61
CA GLU A 53 -12.31 23.57 7.00
C GLU A 53 -11.83 25.02 7.08
N SER A 54 -10.89 25.41 6.22
CA SER A 54 -10.42 26.79 6.11
C SER A 54 -11.51 27.72 5.60
N GLU A 55 -12.24 27.32 4.56
CA GLU A 55 -13.41 28.04 4.01
C GLU A 55 -14.49 28.26 5.08
N LEU A 56 -14.84 27.20 5.83
CA LEU A 56 -15.81 27.27 6.93
C LEU A 56 -15.35 28.23 8.03
N LYS A 57 -14.08 28.17 8.43
CA LYS A 57 -13.51 29.04 9.45
C LYS A 57 -13.53 30.51 9.01
N GLU A 58 -13.14 30.78 7.77
CA GLU A 58 -13.20 32.13 7.21
C GLU A 58 -14.63 32.66 7.14
N PHE A 59 -15.58 31.83 6.69
CA PHE A 59 -16.99 32.22 6.63
C PHE A 59 -17.53 32.53 8.03
N LYS A 60 -17.26 31.68 9.04
CA LYS A 60 -17.66 31.94 10.42
C LYS A 60 -17.07 33.23 11.00
N ASN A 61 -15.86 33.60 10.58
CA ASN A 61 -15.24 34.86 11.01
C ASN A 61 -15.87 36.09 10.35
N LYS A 62 -16.25 36.00 9.06
CA LYS A 62 -16.80 37.12 8.27
C LYS A 62 -18.33 37.28 8.43
N SER A 63 -19.03 36.17 8.62
CA SER A 63 -20.50 36.09 8.70
C SER A 63 -21.15 37.05 9.70
N PRO A 64 -20.64 37.25 10.93
CA PRO A 64 -21.24 38.18 11.88
C PRO A 64 -21.24 39.64 11.39
N LEU A 65 -20.19 40.04 10.67
CA LEU A 65 -20.07 41.38 10.10
C LEU A 65 -21.00 41.54 8.90
N GLU A 66 -20.98 40.56 7.99
CA GLU A 66 -21.84 40.53 6.80
C GLU A 66 -23.31 40.52 7.18
N LYS A 67 -23.70 39.73 8.19
CA LYS A 67 -25.07 39.69 8.71
C LYS A 67 -25.53 41.08 9.18
N ARG A 68 -24.70 41.78 9.98
CA ARG A 68 -25.01 43.15 10.42
C ARG A 68 -25.13 44.12 9.26
N PHE A 69 -24.27 43.98 8.25
CA PHE A 69 -24.33 44.83 7.06
C PHE A 69 -25.60 44.58 6.23
N SER A 70 -25.99 43.31 6.06
CA SER A 70 -27.25 42.93 5.41
C SER A 70 -28.46 43.48 6.17
N GLU A 71 -28.47 43.38 7.51
CA GLU A 71 -29.51 43.96 8.36
C GLU A 71 -29.64 45.49 8.19
N LEU A 72 -28.51 46.21 8.12
CA LEU A 72 -28.49 47.67 7.93
C LEU A 72 -28.93 48.11 6.53
N THR A 73 -28.66 47.30 5.51
CA THR A 73 -28.99 47.61 4.11
C THR A 73 -30.37 47.09 3.68
N GLY A 74 -31.10 46.40 4.58
CA GLY A 74 -32.39 45.77 4.28
C GLY A 74 -32.28 44.55 3.36
N ASN A 75 -31.07 44.01 3.17
CA ASN A 75 -30.81 42.83 2.34
C ASN A 75 -30.93 41.53 3.16
N THR A 76 -31.24 40.43 2.48
CA THR A 76 -31.28 39.11 3.14
C THR A 76 -29.87 38.52 3.24
N PHE A 77 -29.44 38.16 4.45
CA PHE A 77 -28.19 37.42 4.66
C PHE A 77 -28.40 35.93 4.39
N LYS A 78 -27.60 35.32 3.50
CA LYS A 78 -27.61 33.86 3.28
C LYS A 78 -26.54 33.21 4.15
N ASP A 79 -26.97 32.40 5.12
CA ASP A 79 -26.06 31.60 5.94
C ASP A 79 -25.64 30.34 5.19
N LEU A 80 -24.37 30.27 4.78
CA LEU A 80 -23.76 29.11 4.12
C LEU A 80 -23.13 28.14 5.12
N THR A 81 -23.12 28.46 6.41
CA THR A 81 -22.59 27.60 7.47
C THR A 81 -23.11 26.16 7.40
N PRO A 82 -24.43 25.89 7.26
CA PRO A 82 -24.91 24.50 7.21
C PRO A 82 -24.44 23.74 5.97
N GLU A 83 -24.33 24.42 4.81
CA GLU A 83 -23.83 23.80 3.57
C GLU A 83 -22.33 23.44 3.71
N LEU A 84 -21.54 24.35 4.28
CA LEU A 84 -20.11 24.15 4.52
C LEU A 84 -19.82 23.10 5.60
N GLU A 85 -20.59 23.09 6.69
CA GLU A 85 -20.49 22.05 7.73
C GLU A 85 -20.82 20.66 7.17
N GLN A 86 -21.85 20.56 6.33
CA GLN A 86 -22.20 19.30 5.67
C GLN A 86 -21.11 18.83 4.71
N LYS A 87 -20.48 19.75 3.96
CA LYS A 87 -19.34 19.46 3.09
C LYS A 87 -18.15 18.92 3.89
N VAL A 88 -17.77 19.59 4.99
CA VAL A 88 -16.69 19.14 5.90
C VAL A 88 -16.99 17.75 6.46
N LYS A 89 -18.21 17.53 6.97
CA LYS A 89 -18.61 16.24 7.55
C LYS A 89 -18.55 15.10 6.53
N THR A 90 -18.95 15.36 5.29
CA THR A 90 -18.89 14.37 4.20
C THR A 90 -17.45 14.02 3.87
N LEU A 91 -16.58 15.03 3.73
CA LEU A 91 -15.15 14.81 3.46
C LEU A 91 -14.45 14.08 4.62
N GLN A 92 -14.81 14.39 5.87
CA GLN A 92 -14.30 13.68 7.05
C GLN A 92 -14.66 12.19 7.01
N ALA A 93 -15.92 11.87 6.71
CA ALA A 93 -16.37 10.49 6.58
C ALA A 93 -15.64 9.74 5.46
N GLU A 94 -15.41 10.38 4.30
CA GLU A 94 -14.63 9.78 3.21
C GLU A 94 -13.17 9.52 3.61
N VAL A 95 -12.53 10.46 4.31
CA VAL A 95 -11.16 10.27 4.83
C VAL A 95 -11.11 9.11 5.83
N GLU A 96 -12.10 8.96 6.70
CA GLU A 96 -12.19 7.86 7.67
C GLU A 96 -12.39 6.51 6.98
N ASN A 97 -13.28 6.45 5.97
CA ASN A 97 -13.52 5.27 5.15
C ASN A 97 -12.25 4.83 4.42
N LEU A 98 -11.59 5.75 3.72
CA LEU A 98 -10.33 5.47 3.00
C LEU A 98 -9.20 5.06 3.97
N THR A 99 -9.15 5.66 5.17
CA THR A 99 -8.17 5.28 6.20
C THR A 99 -8.40 3.84 6.66
N SER A 100 -9.67 3.46 6.83
CA SER A 100 -10.06 2.09 7.20
C SER A 100 -9.77 1.10 6.08
N GLU A 101 -10.08 1.44 4.82
CA GLU A 101 -9.75 0.62 3.64
C GLU A 101 -8.24 0.42 3.50
N ARG A 102 -7.45 1.49 3.66
CA ARG A 102 -5.97 1.43 3.66
C ARG A 102 -5.45 0.46 4.72
N ALA A 103 -5.95 0.54 5.95
CA ALA A 103 -5.54 -0.34 7.04
C ALA A 103 -5.90 -1.81 6.73
N ARG A 104 -7.11 -2.05 6.20
CA ARG A 104 -7.57 -3.38 5.78
C ARG A 104 -6.66 -3.97 4.68
N LEU A 105 -6.43 -3.22 3.60
CA LEU A 105 -5.60 -3.65 2.48
C LEU A 105 -4.17 -3.96 2.92
N ARG A 106 -3.58 -3.08 3.74
CA ARG A 106 -2.24 -3.30 4.30
C ARG A 106 -2.17 -4.60 5.11
N ASN A 107 -3.16 -4.84 5.97
CA ASN A 107 -3.21 -6.07 6.77
C ASN A 107 -3.41 -7.32 5.91
N GLU A 108 -4.24 -7.24 4.87
CA GLU A 108 -4.48 -8.33 3.93
C GLU A 108 -3.21 -8.69 3.15
N ILE A 109 -2.48 -7.68 2.65
CA ILE A 109 -1.19 -7.88 1.98
C ILE A 109 -0.18 -8.53 2.92
N LEU A 110 -0.01 -8.00 4.14
CA LEU A 110 0.93 -8.55 5.12
C LEU A 110 0.60 -9.99 5.53
N THR A 111 -0.69 -10.32 5.63
CA THR A 111 -1.15 -11.68 5.98
C THR A 111 -1.00 -12.63 4.78
N GLY A 112 -1.27 -12.16 3.56
CA GLY A 112 -1.04 -12.94 2.36
C GLY A 112 0.44 -13.25 2.15
N LEU A 113 1.33 -12.28 2.43
CA LEU A 113 2.78 -12.48 2.36
C LEU A 113 3.31 -13.56 3.31
N SER A 114 2.69 -13.80 4.47
CA SER A 114 3.15 -14.87 5.37
C SER A 114 2.90 -16.28 4.84
N ASN A 115 2.02 -16.44 3.85
CA ASN A 115 1.63 -17.74 3.29
C ASN A 115 1.91 -17.85 1.79
N VAL A 116 2.66 -16.90 1.21
CA VAL A 116 2.87 -16.87 -0.25
C VAL A 116 4.04 -17.76 -0.66
N ILE A 117 3.80 -18.57 -1.68
CA ILE A 117 4.85 -19.28 -2.41
C ILE A 117 5.23 -18.40 -3.60
N MET A 118 6.51 -18.05 -3.70
CA MET A 118 7.03 -17.22 -4.78
C MET A 118 7.00 -18.00 -6.11
N PRO A 119 6.36 -17.47 -7.18
CA PRO A 119 6.28 -18.16 -8.47
C PRO A 119 7.56 -17.95 -9.28
N VAL A 120 8.66 -18.59 -8.86
CA VAL A 120 9.95 -18.53 -9.57
C VAL A 120 10.06 -19.64 -10.64
N GLU A 121 10.81 -19.38 -11.71
CA GLU A 121 11.21 -20.41 -12.67
C GLU A 121 12.31 -21.28 -12.06
N THR A 122 12.05 -22.58 -11.93
CA THR A 122 13.02 -23.59 -11.45
C THR A 122 13.80 -24.22 -12.61
N ASP A 123 13.26 -24.16 -13.83
CA ASP A 123 13.73 -24.96 -14.98
C ASP A 123 14.42 -24.12 -16.06
N GLY A 124 14.50 -22.80 -15.87
CA GLY A 124 15.05 -21.83 -16.83
C GLY A 124 16.31 -21.15 -16.30
N LEU A 125 17.18 -20.69 -17.23
CA LEU A 125 18.44 -19.94 -17.03
C LEU A 125 18.47 -19.12 -15.73
N VAL A 126 18.88 -19.77 -14.65
CA VAL A 126 19.24 -19.10 -13.41
C VAL A 126 20.51 -18.34 -13.73
N GLU A 127 20.41 -17.01 -13.83
CA GLU A 127 21.58 -16.16 -13.98
C GLU A 127 22.36 -16.23 -12.67
N THR A 128 23.33 -17.15 -12.67
CA THR A 128 24.15 -17.48 -11.51
C THR A 128 25.53 -16.88 -11.75
N THR A 129 25.92 -15.94 -10.89
CA THR A 129 27.31 -15.50 -10.75
C THR A 129 27.92 -16.18 -9.52
N GLU A 130 29.23 -16.04 -9.31
CA GLU A 130 29.94 -16.68 -8.18
C GLU A 130 29.38 -16.26 -6.80
N GLU A 131 28.67 -15.13 -6.71
CA GLU A 131 28.15 -14.57 -5.45
C GLU A 131 26.63 -14.36 -5.45
N GLU A 132 25.98 -14.32 -6.62
CA GLU A 132 24.56 -14.00 -6.76
C GLU A 132 23.80 -15.05 -7.58
N THR A 133 22.55 -15.30 -7.20
CA THR A 133 21.61 -16.14 -7.93
C THR A 133 20.34 -15.37 -8.18
N PHE A 134 19.98 -15.18 -9.45
CA PHE A 134 18.75 -14.49 -9.85
C PHE A 134 17.70 -15.46 -10.38
N PHE A 135 16.56 -15.50 -9.71
CA PHE A 135 15.38 -16.29 -10.05
C PHE A 135 14.33 -15.40 -10.70
N LYS A 136 14.06 -15.60 -11.99
CA LYS A 136 12.99 -14.89 -12.70
C LYS A 136 11.62 -15.39 -12.24
N PHE A 137 10.61 -14.52 -12.27
CA PHE A 137 9.23 -14.96 -12.09
C PHE A 137 8.74 -15.76 -13.31
N ARG A 138 7.89 -16.74 -13.04
CA ARG A 138 7.31 -17.63 -14.06
C ARG A 138 6.60 -16.84 -15.17
N ASP A 139 6.73 -17.32 -16.40
CA ASP A 139 6.06 -16.78 -17.59
C ASP A 139 6.46 -15.32 -17.91
N GLY A 140 7.62 -14.87 -17.40
CA GLY A 140 8.08 -13.49 -17.56
C GLY A 140 7.24 -12.45 -16.81
N ALA A 141 6.44 -12.88 -15.82
CA ALA A 141 5.60 -12.00 -15.02
C ALA A 141 6.42 -10.92 -14.30
N ARG A 142 5.79 -9.76 -14.06
CA ARG A 142 6.40 -8.66 -13.31
C ARG A 142 5.47 -8.17 -12.22
N TYR A 143 6.03 -7.93 -11.04
CA TYR A 143 5.28 -7.52 -9.84
C TYR A 143 5.89 -6.26 -9.21
N PRO A 144 5.86 -5.12 -9.92
CA PRO A 144 6.50 -3.89 -9.46
C PRO A 144 5.87 -3.32 -8.19
N ASN A 145 4.55 -3.39 -8.02
CA ASN A 145 3.86 -2.73 -6.92
C ASN A 145 4.13 -3.46 -5.60
N ILE A 146 3.93 -4.79 -5.56
CA ILE A 146 4.25 -5.57 -4.35
C ILE A 146 5.74 -5.49 -4.03
N THR A 147 6.61 -5.46 -5.04
CA THR A 147 8.05 -5.27 -4.81
C THR A 147 8.34 -3.93 -4.13
N ALA A 148 7.74 -2.84 -4.63
CA ALA A 148 7.90 -1.52 -4.02
C ALA A 148 7.36 -1.47 -2.59
N PHE A 149 6.20 -2.08 -2.35
CA PHE A 149 5.61 -2.22 -1.02
C PHE A 149 6.54 -2.98 -0.08
N LEU A 150 7.08 -4.12 -0.53
CA LEU A 150 8.01 -4.92 0.24
C LEU A 150 9.28 -4.16 0.59
N LYS A 151 9.86 -3.41 -0.36
CA LYS A 151 11.03 -2.55 -0.11
C LYS A 151 10.75 -1.45 0.93
N LYS A 152 9.53 -0.90 0.93
CA LYS A 152 9.10 0.13 1.88
C LYS A 152 8.84 -0.43 3.29
N GLU A 153 8.21 -1.60 3.37
CA GLU A 153 7.73 -2.20 4.62
C GLU A 153 8.77 -3.09 5.30
N MET A 154 9.56 -3.83 4.52
CA MET A 154 10.60 -4.71 5.03
C MET A 154 11.96 -4.03 4.88
N LYS A 155 12.66 -3.85 6.00
CA LYS A 155 14.10 -3.58 5.98
C LYS A 155 14.81 -4.87 5.57
N PHE A 156 14.85 -5.16 4.26
CA PHE A 156 15.67 -6.25 3.74
C PHE A 156 17.15 -5.95 4.04
N GLY A 157 17.86 -6.96 4.56
CA GLY A 157 19.29 -6.90 4.84
C GLY A 157 19.61 -6.91 6.34
N ASN A 158 19.76 -8.10 6.90
CA ASN A 158 20.72 -8.36 7.98
C ASN A 158 21.50 -9.64 7.62
N PRO A 159 22.83 -9.71 7.85
CA PRO A 159 23.71 -10.79 7.40
C PRO A 159 23.30 -12.18 7.94
N PRO A 160 23.65 -13.31 7.28
CA PRO A 160 24.63 -13.47 6.18
C PRO A 160 24.05 -13.81 4.79
N ILE A 161 22.72 -13.88 4.62
CA ILE A 161 22.09 -14.14 3.30
C ILE A 161 21.22 -12.95 2.91
N TYR A 162 21.49 -12.36 1.74
CA TYR A 162 20.70 -11.24 1.23
C TYR A 162 19.67 -11.77 0.23
N VAL A 163 18.39 -11.65 0.56
CA VAL A 163 17.30 -11.85 -0.42
C VAL A 163 16.76 -10.47 -0.79
N THR A 164 16.87 -10.11 -2.06
CA THR A 164 16.29 -8.90 -2.63
C THR A 164 15.22 -9.28 -3.64
N ILE A 165 14.03 -8.70 -3.50
CA ILE A 165 12.94 -8.88 -4.46
C ILE A 165 12.96 -7.70 -5.43
N ASN A 166 12.96 -8.02 -6.72
CA ASN A 166 12.90 -7.08 -7.83
C ASN A 166 11.62 -7.32 -8.65
N PRO A 167 11.16 -6.34 -9.44
CA PRO A 167 9.95 -6.49 -10.24
C PRO A 167 9.99 -7.70 -11.17
N GLU A 168 11.18 -8.08 -11.65
CA GLU A 168 11.41 -9.18 -12.59
C GLU A 168 11.70 -10.54 -11.92
N GLY A 169 11.98 -10.56 -10.61
CA GLY A 169 12.39 -11.78 -9.93
C GLY A 169 13.07 -11.56 -8.57
N ILE A 170 13.62 -12.63 -8.01
CA ILE A 170 14.27 -12.65 -6.71
C ILE A 170 15.78 -12.80 -6.91
N ARG A 171 16.56 -11.92 -6.29
CA ARG A 171 18.01 -12.04 -6.20
C ARG A 171 18.40 -12.56 -4.82
N VAL A 172 19.26 -13.56 -4.78
CA VAL A 172 19.85 -14.12 -3.55
C VAL A 172 21.37 -13.91 -3.64
N VAL A 173 21.97 -13.28 -2.62
CA VAL A 173 23.43 -13.06 -2.53
C VAL A 173 23.96 -13.77 -1.28
N GLY A 174 25.09 -14.47 -1.41
CA GLY A 174 25.77 -15.15 -0.29
C GLY A 174 25.55 -16.67 -0.17
N LEU A 175 25.22 -17.37 -1.26
CA LEU A 175 25.04 -18.83 -1.26
C LEU A 175 26.37 -19.61 -1.09
N THR A 176 27.52 -18.94 -1.15
CA THR A 176 28.86 -19.55 -1.15
C THR A 176 29.42 -19.96 0.22
N GLU A 177 28.74 -19.69 1.34
CA GLU A 177 29.28 -20.05 2.68
C GLU A 177 28.74 -21.36 3.30
N ARG A 178 27.95 -22.19 2.59
CA ARG A 178 27.38 -23.42 3.21
C ARG A 178 27.35 -24.71 2.38
N THR A 179 28.45 -25.00 1.68
CA THR A 179 28.76 -26.38 1.25
C THR A 179 30.14 -26.88 1.70
N ALA A 180 30.84 -26.14 2.55
CA ALA A 180 32.10 -26.56 3.17
C ALA A 180 31.98 -26.66 4.70
N ALA A 181 31.27 -27.69 5.18
CA ALA A 181 31.46 -28.26 6.52
C ALA A 181 30.87 -29.69 6.55
#